data_AF-A0A836XGE6-F1
#
_entry.id   AF-A0A836XGE6-F1
#
_cell.length_a   1.000
_cell.length_b   1.000
_cell.length_c   1.000
_cell.angle_alpha   90.00
_cell.angle_beta   90.00
_cell.angle_gamma   90.00
#
_symmetry.space_group_name_H-M   'P 1'
#
loop_
_entity.id
_entity.type
_entity.pdbx_description
1 polymer ?
#
loop_
_entity_poly.entity_id
_entity_poly.type
_entity_poly.pdbx_seq_one_letter_code
_entity_poly.pdbx_strand_id
1 'polypeptide(L)'
;MHALAIFFALVLTTSYAGADDKMPGTDRITYFGYENCILLENTHTRVVLTESAGRILEYSRKGPNAIYLDPVQEGETFADG
;
A
#
# COMPACT_ATOMS: atom_id res chain seq x y z
N MET A 1 33.36 -30.99 -22.46
CA MET A 1 31.93 -31.19 -22.18
C MET A 1 31.51 -30.89 -20.74
N HIS A 2 32.41 -30.82 -19.74
CA HIS A 2 32.04 -30.47 -18.35
C HIS A 2 31.86 -28.97 -18.09
N ALA A 3 32.63 -28.11 -18.76
CA ALA A 3 32.52 -26.64 -18.60
C ALA A 3 31.17 -26.07 -19.06
N LEU A 4 30.54 -26.67 -20.08
CA LEU A 4 29.25 -26.23 -20.61
C LEU A 4 28.09 -26.56 -19.66
N ALA A 5 28.16 -27.72 -18.97
CA ALA A 5 27.16 -28.14 -17.99
C ALA A 5 27.18 -27.27 -16.72
N ILE A 6 28.36 -26.81 -16.30
CA ILE A 6 28.53 -25.92 -15.14
C ILE A 6 27.99 -24.52 -15.46
N PHE A 7 28.21 -24.03 -16.69
CA PHE A 7 27.66 -22.75 -17.13
C PHE A 7 26.13 -22.77 -17.19
N PHE A 8 25.54 -23.88 -17.64
CA PHE A 8 24.09 -24.05 -17.69
C PHE A 8 23.46 -24.13 -16.29
N ALA A 9 24.13 -24.77 -15.33
CA ALA A 9 23.69 -24.84 -13.94
C ALA A 9 23.74 -23.48 -13.21
N LEU A 10 24.69 -22.61 -13.57
CA LEU A 10 24.82 -21.27 -12.97
C LEU A 10 23.73 -20.29 -13.46
N VAL A 11 23.20 -20.49 -14.67
CA VAL A 11 22.11 -19.67 -15.23
C VAL A 11 20.75 -20.04 -14.63
N LEU A 12 20.55 -21.30 -14.22
CA LEU A 12 19.29 -21.73 -13.61
C LEU A 12 19.08 -21.17 -12.19
N THR A 13 20.14 -20.90 -11.43
CA THR A 13 20.01 -20.45 -10.03
C THR A 13 19.69 -18.96 -9.90
N THR A 14 19.98 -18.12 -10.90
CA THR A 14 19.70 -16.68 -10.88
C THR A 14 18.24 -16.32 -11.22
N SER A 15 17.41 -17.30 -11.61
CA SER A 15 16.04 -17.04 -12.08
C SER A 15 14.99 -17.07 -10.97
N TYR A 16 15.37 -17.29 -9.71
CA TYR A 16 14.46 -17.19 -8.57
C TYR A 16 14.33 -15.73 -8.10
N ALA A 17 13.67 -14.89 -8.90
CA ALA A 17 13.04 -13.70 -8.35
C ALA A 17 11.85 -14.18 -7.52
N GLY A 18 12.02 -14.29 -6.19
CA GLY A 18 10.88 -14.47 -5.30
C GLY A 18 9.92 -13.31 -5.52
N ALA A 19 8.64 -13.61 -5.77
CA ALA A 19 7.62 -12.59 -5.77
C ALA A 19 7.60 -11.99 -4.37
N ASP A 20 8.02 -10.73 -4.24
CA ASP A 20 7.80 -9.97 -3.01
C ASP A 20 6.29 -9.77 -2.88
N ASP A 21 5.70 -10.40 -1.87
CA ASP A 21 4.26 -10.33 -1.58
C ASP A 21 3.85 -8.90 -1.18
N LYS A 22 4.82 -8.03 -0.90
CA LYS A 22 4.60 -6.63 -0.56
C LYS A 22 4.94 -5.72 -1.73
N MET A 23 3.92 -5.08 -2.29
CA MET A 23 4.13 -3.98 -3.23
C MET A 23 4.74 -2.78 -2.47
N PRO A 24 5.92 -2.27 -2.86
CA PRO A 24 6.52 -1.10 -2.22
C PRO A 24 5.56 0.10 -2.25
N GLY A 25 5.56 0.88 -1.17
CA GLY A 25 4.66 2.02 -1.04
C GLY A 25 3.21 1.64 -0.75
N THR A 26 2.95 0.41 -0.32
CA THR A 26 1.63 -0.03 0.16
C THR A 26 1.72 -0.55 1.59
N ASP A 27 0.69 -0.28 2.39
CA ASP A 27 0.57 -0.84 3.74
C ASP A 27 -0.89 -0.86 4.22
N ARG A 28 -1.13 -1.52 5.36
CA ARG A 28 -2.38 -1.45 6.12
C ARG A 28 -2.15 -0.67 7.41
N ILE A 29 -2.86 0.45 7.56
CA ILE A 29 -2.68 1.36 8.70
C ILE A 29 -4.00 1.63 9.42
N THR A 30 -3.91 2.07 10.69
CA THR A 30 -5.02 2.74 11.36
C THR A 30 -4.92 4.24 11.08
N TYR A 31 -6.01 4.86 10.62
CA TYR A 31 -6.02 6.28 10.29
C TYR A 31 -7.41 6.89 10.52
N PHE A 32 -7.47 8.03 11.20
CA PHE A 32 -8.70 8.77 11.49
C PHE A 32 -9.83 7.91 12.09
N GLY A 33 -9.48 7.09 13.08
CA GLY A 33 -10.40 6.17 13.76
C GLY A 33 -10.78 4.90 12.98
N TYR A 34 -10.31 4.73 11.75
CA TYR A 34 -10.59 3.53 10.94
C TYR A 34 -9.39 2.57 10.92
N GLU A 35 -9.64 1.30 11.24
CA GLU A 35 -8.67 0.22 11.12
C GLU A 35 -8.55 -0.28 9.68
N ASN A 36 -7.46 -1.00 9.38
CA ASN A 36 -7.21 -1.68 8.09
C ASN A 36 -7.30 -0.77 6.84
N CYS A 37 -7.08 0.54 7.00
CA CYS A 37 -7.01 1.47 5.88
C CYS A 37 -5.87 1.09 4.94
N ILE A 38 -6.11 1.22 3.64
CA ILE A 38 -5.10 1.02 2.62
C ILE A 38 -4.27 2.31 2.52
N LEU A 39 -2.96 2.18 2.73
CA LEU A 39 -1.99 3.22 2.43
C LEU A 39 -1.43 2.99 1.02
N LEU A 40 -1.41 4.04 0.20
CA LEU A 40 -0.67 4.10 -1.05
C LEU A 40 0.22 5.33 -1.03
N GLU A 41 1.54 5.15 -1.12
CA GLU A 41 2.50 6.25 -1.09
C GLU A 41 3.65 6.09 -2.10
N ASN A 42 4.09 7.23 -2.61
CA ASN A 42 5.28 7.35 -3.45
C ASN A 42 5.94 8.72 -3.22
N THR A 43 6.94 9.05 -4.03
CA THR A 43 7.71 10.30 -3.93
C THR A 43 6.86 11.58 -3.90
N HIS A 44 5.66 11.57 -4.46
CA HIS A 44 4.86 12.78 -4.65
C HIS A 44 3.47 12.73 -4.02
N THR A 45 2.97 11.54 -3.70
CA THR A 45 1.58 11.32 -3.37
C THR A 45 1.47 10.39 -2.18
N ARG A 46 0.54 10.70 -1.28
CA ARG A 46 0.07 9.82 -0.21
C ARG A 46 -1.45 9.79 -0.23
N VAL A 47 -2.00 8.58 -0.26
CA VAL A 47 -3.44 8.32 -0.21
C VAL A 47 -3.72 7.33 0.91
N VAL A 48 -4.73 7.64 1.72
CA VAL A 48 -5.28 6.71 2.70
C VAL A 48 -6.75 6.53 2.40
N LEU A 49 -7.20 5.29 2.24
CA LEU A 49 -8.59 4.95 1.97
C LEU A 49 -9.09 3.82 2.88
N THR A 50 -10.36 3.89 3.27
CA THR A 50 -11.02 2.82 4.02
C THR A 50 -11.19 1.59 3.13
N GLU A 51 -11.12 0.41 3.73
CA GLU A 51 -11.49 -0.83 3.03
C GLU A 51 -12.99 -0.88 2.73
N SER A 52 -13.81 -0.41 3.68
CA SER A 52 -15.26 -0.32 3.51
C SER A 52 -15.62 0.83 2.57
N ALA A 53 -16.19 0.48 1.41
CA ALA A 53 -16.69 1.40 0.38
C ALA A 53 -15.67 2.38 -0.24
N GLY A 54 -14.37 2.27 0.07
CA GLY A 54 -13.30 3.02 -0.58
C GLY A 54 -13.29 4.53 -0.27
N ARG A 55 -13.77 4.96 0.91
CA ARG A 55 -13.74 6.38 1.31
C ARG A 55 -12.29 6.84 1.43
N ILE A 56 -11.95 7.94 0.75
CA ILE A 56 -10.63 8.57 0.87
C ILE A 56 -10.60 9.42 2.13
N LEU A 57 -9.65 9.13 3.02
CA LEU A 57 -9.38 9.88 4.25
C LEU A 57 -8.24 10.89 4.05
N GLU A 58 -7.27 10.56 3.19
CA GLU A 58 -6.18 11.46 2.84
C GLU A 58 -5.91 11.43 1.34
N TYR A 59 -5.70 12.62 0.77
CA TYR A 59 -5.09 12.78 -0.55
C TYR A 59 -4.11 13.95 -0.50
N SER A 60 -2.84 13.64 -0.27
CA SER A 60 -1.75 14.61 -0.18
C SER A 60 -0.89 14.51 -1.44
N ARG A 61 -0.76 15.61 -2.21
CA ARG A 61 0.13 15.67 -3.38
C ARG A 61 1.09 16.84 -3.25
N LYS A 62 2.39 16.52 -3.09
CA LYS A 62 3.47 17.51 -2.94
C LYS A 62 3.21 18.56 -1.84
N GLY A 63 2.56 18.18 -0.74
CA GLY A 63 2.16 19.12 0.29
C GLY A 63 1.01 18.60 1.16
N PRO A 64 0.16 19.50 1.68
CA PRO A 64 -0.86 19.15 2.66
C PRO A 64 -1.95 18.25 2.07
N ASN A 65 -2.66 17.57 2.96
CA ASN A 65 -3.87 16.81 2.64
C ASN A 65 -4.94 17.74 2.05
N ALA A 66 -5.52 17.35 0.91
CA ALA A 66 -6.63 18.06 0.29
C ALA A 66 -7.98 17.74 0.92
N ILE A 67 -8.08 16.67 1.71
CA ILE A 67 -9.30 16.21 2.37
C ILE A 67 -9.35 16.81 3.78
N TYR A 68 -10.35 17.65 4.03
CA TYR A 68 -10.70 18.05 5.39
C TYR A 68 -11.50 16.93 6.06
N LEU A 69 -11.13 16.62 7.30
CA LEU A 69 -11.81 15.66 8.16
C LEU A 69 -12.26 16.42 9.40
N ASP A 70 -13.56 16.45 9.67
CA ASP A 70 -14.09 17.04 10.90
C ASP A 70 -13.73 16.10 12.07
N PRO A 71 -12.95 16.54 13.06
CA PRO A 71 -12.54 15.69 14.19
C PRO A 71 -13.70 15.04 14.94
N VAL A 72 -14.90 15.62 14.91
CA VAL A 72 -16.10 15.04 15.53
C VAL A 72 -16.50 13.73 14.84
N GLN A 73 -16.13 13.55 13.57
CA GLN A 73 -16.48 12.39 12.74
C GLN A 73 -15.43 11.27 12.77
N GLU A 74 -14.46 11.34 13.69
CA GLU A 74 -13.42 10.31 13.78
C GLU A 74 -14.03 8.93 14.06
N GLY A 75 -13.75 7.96 13.17
CA GLY A 75 -14.28 6.60 13.30
C GLY A 75 -15.80 6.48 13.20
N GLU A 76 -16.52 7.53 12.75
CA GLU A 76 -17.97 7.47 12.63
C GLU A 76 -18.39 6.35 11.67
N THR A 77 -19.29 5.51 12.14
CA THR A 77 -20.05 4.55 11.34
C THR A 77 -21.45 5.11 11.12
N PHE A 78 -21.98 4.91 9.91
CA PHE A 78 -23.39 5.18 9.67
C PHE A 78 -24.21 4.22 10.53
N ALA A 79 -24.93 4.76 11.52
CA ALA A 79 -25.98 4.04 12.20
C ALA A 79 -27.24 4.19 11.35
N ASP A 80 -27.71 3.09 10.77
CA ASP A 80 -29.05 3.07 10.16
C ASP A 80 -30.06 3.46 11.25
N GLY A 81 -30.91 4.45 10.94
CA GLY A 81 -31.96 4.94 11.83
C GLY A 81 -33.10 3.94 12.00
#